data_AF-A0AA41X433-F1
#
_entry.id   AF-A0AA41X433-F1
#
_cell.length_a   1.000
_cell.length_b   1.000
_cell.length_c   1.000
_cell.angle_alpha   90.00
_cell.angle_beta   90.00
_cell.angle_gamma   90.00
#
_symmetry.space_group_name_H-M   'P 1'
#
loop_
_entity.id
_entity.type
_entity.pdbx_description
1 polymer ?
#
loop_
_entity_poly.entity_id
_entity_poly.type
_entity_poly.pdbx_seq_one_letter_code
_entity_poly.pdbx_strand_id
1 'polypeptide(L)'
;MPLTEDIYDLLMKWKRKAGEGYILRSIDKGNNIKASLEPSSINLIIQDIQHISRTKTNIPFSGHSFRVGGALDLLMAGMPLAKIMLRGGWTSESSVIRYLQAWDLMED
;
A
#
# COMPACT_ATOMS: atom_id res chain seq x y z
N MET A 1 -3.34 -9.37 -10.11
CA MET A 1 -2.29 -8.33 -10.03
C MET A 1 -0.95 -9.06 -10.07
N PRO A 2 -0.05 -8.74 -11.02
CA PRO A 2 1.28 -9.38 -11.03
C PRO A 2 2.05 -8.92 -9.79
N LEU A 3 2.61 -9.86 -9.05
CA LEU A 3 3.56 -9.59 -7.96
C LEU A 3 4.96 -9.60 -8.56
N THR A 4 5.84 -8.74 -8.05
CA THR A 4 7.27 -8.85 -8.35
C THR A 4 7.82 -10.13 -7.71
N GLU A 5 8.93 -10.64 -8.24
CA GLU A 5 9.61 -11.81 -7.69
C GLU A 5 10.01 -11.59 -6.23
N ASP A 6 10.52 -10.39 -5.89
CA ASP A 6 10.86 -10.03 -4.52
C ASP A 6 9.68 -10.13 -3.54
N ILE A 7 8.51 -9.64 -3.94
CA ILE A 7 7.30 -9.71 -3.10
C ILE A 7 6.85 -11.17 -2.97
N TYR A 8 6.91 -11.93 -4.06
CA TYR A 8 6.59 -13.34 -4.05
C TYR A 8 7.48 -14.11 -3.05
N ASP A 9 8.79 -13.88 -3.09
CA ASP A 9 9.75 -14.53 -2.20
C ASP A 9 9.53 -14.16 -0.73
N LEU A 10 9.23 -12.90 -0.44
CA LEU A 10 8.87 -12.45 0.90
C LEU A 10 7.59 -13.14 1.40
N LEU A 11 6.58 -13.26 0.55
CA LEU A 11 5.32 -13.95 0.88
C LEU A 11 5.55 -15.44 1.12
N MET A 12 6.39 -16.11 0.32
CA MET A 12 6.72 -17.52 0.52
C MET A 12 7.53 -17.74 1.80
N LYS A 13 8.48 -16.85 2.10
CA LYS A 13 9.22 -16.87 3.36
C LYS A 13 8.31 -16.69 4.56
N TRP A 14 7.32 -15.80 4.46
CA TRP A 14 6.30 -15.62 5.48
C TRP A 14 5.39 -16.84 5.61
N LYS A 15 4.89 -17.39 4.51
CA LYS A 15 4.04 -18.59 4.49
C LYS A 15 4.69 -19.78 5.20
N ARG A 16 6.00 -20.01 5.00
CA ARG A 16 6.75 -21.06 5.72
C ARG A 16 6.71 -20.90 7.24
N LYS A 17 6.57 -19.67 7.75
CA LYS A 17 6.48 -19.39 9.19
C LYS A 17 5.03 -19.40 9.69
N ALA A 18 4.10 -18.85 8.91
CA ALA A 18 2.71 -18.63 9.31
C ALA A 18 1.78 -19.83 9.04
N GLY A 19 2.17 -20.73 8.14
CA GLY A 19 1.32 -21.83 7.69
C GLY A 19 0.17 -21.39 6.76
N GLU A 20 -0.77 -22.30 6.53
CA GLU A 20 -1.93 -22.06 5.67
C GLU A 20 -2.98 -21.16 6.32
N GLY A 21 -3.74 -20.39 5.53
CA GLY A 21 -4.77 -19.43 5.98
C GLY A 21 -4.55 -18.01 5.44
N TYR A 22 -5.03 -16.99 6.16
CA TYR A 22 -4.89 -15.58 5.74
C TYR A 22 -3.42 -15.15 5.57
N ILE A 23 -3.16 -14.28 4.58
CA ILE A 23 -1.80 -13.78 4.31
C ILE A 23 -1.35 -12.87 5.46
N LEU A 24 -2.13 -11.85 5.82
CA LEU A 24 -1.78 -10.94 6.90
C LEU A 24 -2.32 -11.47 8.24
N ARG A 25 -1.43 -11.60 9.23
CA ARG A 25 -1.77 -12.08 10.58
C ARG A 25 -1.07 -11.25 11.63
N SER A 26 -1.73 -11.05 12.77
CA SER A 26 -1.10 -10.43 13.93
C SER A 26 -0.13 -11.38 14.62
N ILE A 27 0.93 -10.81 15.19
CA ILE A 27 1.92 -11.51 16.02
C ILE A 27 1.86 -10.86 17.40
N ASP A 28 1.63 -11.66 18.44
CA ASP A 28 1.60 -11.13 19.81
C ASP A 28 3.00 -11.04 20.44
N LYS A 29 3.06 -10.51 21.67
CA LYS A 29 4.32 -10.34 22.41
C LYS A 29 5.03 -11.67 22.74
N GLY A 30 4.30 -12.79 22.69
CA GLY A 30 4.83 -14.14 22.87
C GLY A 30 5.28 -14.80 21.55
N ASN A 31 5.31 -14.05 20.44
CA ASN A 31 5.59 -14.54 19.09
C ASN A 31 4.55 -15.55 18.55
N ASN A 32 3.33 -15.56 19.08
CA ASN A 32 2.27 -16.40 18.54
C ASN A 32 1.63 -15.72 17.33
N ILE A 33 1.50 -16.46 16.23
CA ILE A 33 0.84 -16.01 15.00
C ILE A 33 -0.65 -16.28 15.12
N LYS A 34 -1.47 -15.23 15.10
CA LYS A 34 -2.94 -15.36 15.18
C LYS A 34 -3.55 -15.68 13.82
N ALA A 35 -4.83 -16.04 13.79
CA ALA A 35 -5.52 -16.43 12.55
C ALA A 35 -5.64 -15.29 11.52
N SER A 36 -5.73 -14.03 11.98
CA SER A 36 -5.93 -12.86 11.12
C SER A 36 -5.29 -11.60 11.70
N LEU A 37 -5.25 -10.57 10.86
CA LEU A 37 -4.93 -9.20 11.24
C LEU A 37 -6.23 -8.38 11.25
N GLU A 38 -6.41 -7.59 12.30
CA GLU A 38 -7.58 -6.73 12.45
C GLU A 38 -7.44 -5.50 11.52
N PRO A 39 -8.48 -5.10 10.75
CA PRO A 39 -8.32 -4.08 9.71
C PRO A 39 -7.79 -2.73 10.21
N SER A 40 -8.18 -2.28 11.41
CA SER A 40 -7.68 -1.01 11.96
C SER A 40 -6.17 -1.02 12.19
N SER A 41 -5.61 -2.20 12.44
CA SER A 41 -4.17 -2.41 12.66
C SER A 41 -3.31 -2.12 11.41
N ILE A 42 -3.89 -2.13 10.19
CA ILE A 42 -3.14 -1.83 8.96
C ILE A 42 -2.57 -0.42 8.97
N ASN A 43 -3.38 0.58 9.36
CA ASN A 43 -2.90 1.96 9.41
C ASN A 43 -1.85 2.14 10.51
N LEU A 44 -1.97 1.43 11.63
CA LEU A 44 -0.96 1.45 12.69
C LEU A 44 0.38 0.90 12.19
N ILE A 45 0.37 -0.25 11.49
CA ILE A 45 1.57 -0.83 10.91
C ILE A 45 2.23 0.13 9.90
N ILE A 46 1.43 0.77 9.04
CA ILE A 46 1.94 1.75 8.09
C ILE A 46 2.61 2.93 8.80
N GLN A 47 2.01 3.44 9.87
CA GLN A 47 2.54 4.57 10.64
C GLN A 47 3.78 4.17 11.45
N ASP A 48 3.84 2.95 11.97
CA ASP A 48 5.04 2.41 12.61
C ASP A 48 6.19 2.31 11.61
N ILE A 49 5.94 1.81 10.40
CA ILE A 49 6.92 1.76 9.31
C ILE A 49 7.38 3.18 8.94
N GLN A 50 6.46 4.13 8.80
CA GLN A 50 6.77 5.54 8.54
C GLN A 50 7.67 6.15 9.64
N HIS A 51 7.38 5.83 10.90
CA HIS A 51 8.17 6.31 12.03
C HIS A 51 9.59 5.73 11.98
N ILE A 52 9.72 4.43 11.73
CA ILE A 52 11.01 3.73 11.61
C ILE A 52 11.82 4.27 10.42
N SER A 53 11.17 4.60 9.30
CA SER A 53 11.82 5.19 8.12
C SER A 53 12.19 6.67 8.31
N ARG A 54 11.80 7.29 9.43
CA ARG A 54 12.00 8.72 9.74
C ARG A 54 11.40 9.65 8.68
N THR A 55 10.38 9.19 7.97
CA THR A 55 9.72 9.97 6.92
C THR A 55 8.72 10.93 7.56
N LYS A 56 9.01 12.24 7.49
CA LYS A 56 8.14 13.29 8.02
C LYS A 56 7.12 13.70 6.96
N THR A 57 5.84 13.65 7.32
CA THR A 57 4.73 14.16 6.51
C THR A 57 3.80 14.97 7.39
N ASN A 58 3.06 15.91 6.79
CA ASN A 58 2.09 16.72 7.54
C ASN A 58 0.89 15.87 8.02
N ILE A 59 0.53 14.85 7.25
CA ILE A 59 -0.53 13.88 7.56
C ILE A 59 0.09 12.48 7.56
N PRO A 60 -0.12 11.65 8.61
CA PRO A 60 0.41 10.28 8.65
C PRO A 60 -0.05 9.44 7.46
N PHE A 61 0.80 8.51 7.03
CA PHE A 61 0.43 7.58 5.96
C PHE A 61 -0.69 6.65 6.39
N SER A 62 -1.47 6.25 5.39
CA SER A 62 -2.58 5.30 5.50
C SER A 62 -2.62 4.39 4.28
N GLY A 63 -3.46 3.36 4.30
CA GLY A 63 -3.68 2.52 3.11
C GLY A 63 -4.09 3.33 1.87
N HIS A 64 -4.83 4.43 2.06
CA HIS A 64 -5.20 5.33 0.96
C HIS A 64 -3.98 6.04 0.36
N SER A 65 -3.02 6.45 1.18
CA SER A 65 -1.76 7.08 0.73
C SER A 65 -1.00 6.17 -0.24
N PHE A 66 -0.89 4.88 0.06
CA PHE A 66 -0.24 3.90 -0.82
C PHE A 66 -1.01 3.66 -2.11
N ARG A 67 -2.35 3.66 -2.06
CA ARG A 67 -3.18 3.53 -3.26
C ARG A 67 -3.01 4.73 -4.21
N VAL A 68 -2.94 5.95 -3.66
CA VAL A 68 -2.68 7.17 -4.44
C VAL A 68 -1.26 7.16 -5.00
N GLY A 69 -0.25 6.84 -4.19
CA GLY A 69 1.15 6.77 -4.62
C GLY A 69 1.36 5.80 -5.77
N GLY A 70 0.81 4.58 -5.68
CA GLY A 70 0.90 3.62 -6.78
C GLY A 70 0.17 4.06 -8.07
N ALA A 71 -0.85 4.91 -7.97
CA ALA A 71 -1.48 5.53 -9.14
C ALA A 71 -0.55 6.53 -9.81
N LEU A 72 0.10 7.37 -9.00
CA LEU A 72 1.05 8.38 -9.47
C LEU A 72 2.27 7.71 -10.11
N ASP A 73 2.82 6.66 -9.50
CA ASP A 73 3.94 5.88 -10.07
C ASP A 73 3.60 5.35 -11.47
N LEU A 74 2.38 4.80 -11.65
CA LEU A 74 1.92 4.32 -12.95
C LEU A 74 1.76 5.45 -13.96
N LEU A 75 1.28 6.62 -13.53
CA LEU A 75 1.16 7.77 -14.41
C LEU A 75 2.52 8.29 -14.84
N MET A 76 3.46 8.45 -13.89
CA MET A 76 4.83 8.88 -14.17
C MET A 76 5.55 7.90 -15.12
N ALA A 77 5.18 6.61 -15.07
CA ALA A 77 5.62 5.60 -16.03
C ALA A 77 4.90 5.67 -17.40
N GLY A 78 4.06 6.66 -17.64
CA GLY A 78 3.33 6.88 -18.91
C GLY A 78 2.11 5.98 -19.11
N MET A 79 1.58 5.34 -18.05
CA MET A 79 0.39 4.50 -18.19
C MET A 79 -0.85 5.34 -18.49
N PRO A 80 -1.68 4.97 -19.49
CA PRO A 80 -2.92 5.70 -19.77
C PRO A 80 -3.87 5.71 -18.56
N LEU A 81 -4.50 6.86 -18.30
CA LEU A 81 -5.39 7.10 -17.16
C LEU A 81 -6.47 6.02 -17.02
N ALA A 82 -7.15 5.65 -18.12
CA ALA A 82 -8.17 4.61 -18.11
C ALA A 82 -7.67 3.26 -17.59
N LYS A 83 -6.40 2.91 -17.88
CA LYS A 83 -5.76 1.67 -17.40
C LYS A 83 -5.38 1.75 -15.92
N ILE A 84 -4.96 2.93 -15.45
CA ILE A 84 -4.72 3.19 -14.02
C ILE A 84 -6.03 3.08 -13.24
N MET A 85 -7.11 3.70 -13.75
CA MET A 85 -8.45 3.63 -13.15
C MET A 85 -8.95 2.20 -13.03
N LEU A 86 -8.82 1.40 -14.10
CA LEU A 86 -9.20 -0.01 -14.09
C LEU A 86 -8.40 -0.82 -13.06
N ARG A 87 -7.07 -0.62 -13.00
CA ARG A 87 -6.19 -1.35 -12.07
C ARG A 87 -6.41 -0.95 -10.61
N GLY A 88 -6.64 0.33 -10.37
CA GLY A 88 -6.85 0.86 -9.03
C GLY A 88 -8.30 0.79 -8.56
N GLY A 89 -9.24 0.32 -9.39
CA GLY A 89 -10.66 0.24 -9.04
C GLY A 89 -11.31 1.59 -8.79
N TRP A 90 -10.90 2.63 -9.52
CA TRP A 90 -11.54 3.95 -9.46
C TRP A 90 -12.67 4.04 -10.46
N THR A 91 -13.85 4.43 -9.99
CA THR A 91 -15.05 4.61 -10.83
C THR A 91 -15.25 6.04 -11.32
N SER A 92 -14.53 7.02 -10.75
CA SER A 92 -14.62 8.43 -11.14
C SER A 92 -13.25 8.98 -11.53
N GLU A 93 -13.18 9.60 -12.72
CA GLU A 93 -12.01 10.33 -13.22
C GLU A 93 -11.60 11.47 -12.28
N SER A 94 -12.59 12.14 -11.66
CA SER A 94 -12.36 13.31 -10.80
C SER A 94 -11.44 13.04 -9.60
N SER A 95 -11.44 11.80 -9.08
CA SER A 95 -10.57 11.44 -7.96
C SER A 95 -9.11 11.36 -8.38
N VAL A 96 -8.82 10.78 -9.55
CA VAL A 96 -7.44 10.65 -10.04
C VAL A 96 -6.93 12.00 -10.49
N ILE A 97 -7.72 12.75 -11.27
CA ILE A 97 -7.37 14.09 -11.76
C ILE A 97 -7.03 15.04 -10.60
N ARG A 98 -7.76 14.99 -9.48
CA ARG A 98 -7.45 15.81 -8.30
C ARG A 98 -6.06 15.53 -7.72
N TYR A 99 -5.62 14.27 -7.74
CA TYR A 99 -4.26 13.93 -7.30
C TYR A 99 -3.20 14.38 -8.31
N LEU A 100 -3.53 14.41 -9.60
CA LEU A 100 -2.63 14.93 -10.63
C LEU A 100 -2.41 16.42 -10.49
N GLN A 101 -3.50 17.17 -10.30
CA GLN A 101 -3.43 18.61 -10.05
C GLN A 101 -2.61 18.92 -8.80
N ALA A 102 -2.77 18.13 -7.73
CA ALA A 102 -1.98 18.32 -6.52
C ALA A 102 -0.48 17.99 -6.72
N TRP A 103 -0.14 17.09 -7.64
CA TRP A 103 1.24 16.74 -7.96
C TRP A 103 1.90 17.79 -8.86
N ASP A 104 1.22 18.26 -9.91
CA ASP A 104 1.68 19.33 -10.81
C ASP A 104 2.02 20.61 -10.04
N LEU A 105 1.15 20.98 -9.07
CA LEU A 105 1.36 22.12 -8.17
C LEU A 105 2.52 21.95 -7.16
N MET A 106 3.12 20.75 -7.04
CA MET A 106 4.30 20.52 -6.20
C MET A 106 5.62 20.64 -6.98
N GLU A 107 5.57 20.71 -8.33
CA GLU A 107 6.76 20.88 -9.18
C GLU A 107 7.11 22.36 -9.46
N ASP A 108 6.25 23.30 -9.05
CA ASP A 108 6.46 24.76 -9.06
C ASP A 108 7.04 25.29 -7.73
#